data_AF-A0A1G1ACD5-F1
#
_entry.id   AF-A0A1G1ACD5-F1
#
_cell.length_a   1.000
_cell.length_b   1.000
_cell.length_c   1.000
_cell.angle_alpha   90.00
_cell.angle_beta   90.00
_cell.angle_gamma   90.00
#
_symmetry.space_group_name_H-M   'P 1'
#
loop_
_entity.id
_entity.type
_entity.pdbx_description
1 polymer ?
#
loop_
_entity_poly.entity_id
_entity_poly.type
_entity_poly.pdbx_seq_one_letter_code
_entity_poly.pdbx_strand_id
1 'polypeptide(L)'
;MNRSVNSLILTFLLAPLLVQAVDWSTNLPSFRGGSYDGWDQQDMISAAGLGNAQIAFSSVTNQVFVWTHPQGVLTTLTIRVVNPGSPIVITNGGTFRVSLPSVWACRFNTGATLSFASNAAAKINTSVSYAEGDRTLVVPVTADFLAGDTLTITGLRILDLALGRPESQRLGLDVDSTAGPDLYDTFTLTLSVPQPGGSQDGWARAVASAFEKVWRLMGGSVFLFQ
;
A
#
# COMPACT_ATOMS: atom_id res chain seq x y z
N MET A 1 -54.77 -10.17 40.05
CA MET A 1 -53.41 -9.66 39.76
C MET A 1 -52.60 -10.78 39.15
N ASN A 2 -52.36 -10.74 37.84
CA ASN A 2 -51.12 -11.20 37.19
C ASN A 2 -51.20 -10.89 35.70
N ARG A 3 -50.53 -9.82 35.27
CA ARG A 3 -50.30 -9.52 33.85
C ARG A 3 -49.02 -10.23 33.45
N SER A 4 -49.13 -11.29 32.64
CA SER A 4 -47.96 -11.90 31.98
C SER A 4 -47.62 -11.06 30.74
N VAL A 5 -46.41 -10.53 30.73
CA VAL A 5 -45.82 -9.74 29.65
C VAL A 5 -45.17 -10.72 28.67
N ASN A 6 -45.73 -10.88 27.47
CA ASN A 6 -45.09 -11.65 26.42
C ASN A 6 -43.95 -10.82 25.82
N SER A 7 -42.71 -11.17 26.20
CA SER A 7 -41.48 -10.60 25.68
C SER A 7 -41.25 -11.08 24.24
N LEU A 8 -41.29 -10.15 23.29
CA LEU A 8 -40.95 -10.39 21.89
C LEU A 8 -39.42 -10.53 21.79
N ILE A 9 -38.91 -11.76 21.63
CA ILE A 9 -37.48 -11.99 21.38
C ILE A 9 -37.22 -11.69 19.91
N LEU A 10 -36.59 -10.56 19.64
CA LEU A 10 -36.12 -10.14 18.32
C LEU A 10 -34.80 -10.85 18.02
N THR A 11 -34.84 -11.98 17.32
CA THR A 11 -33.64 -12.69 16.87
C THR A 11 -32.97 -11.86 15.77
N PHE A 12 -31.91 -11.13 16.12
CA PHE A 12 -31.01 -10.50 15.15
C PHE A 12 -30.27 -11.60 14.38
N LEU A 13 -30.66 -11.80 13.12
CA LEU A 13 -29.89 -12.61 12.18
C LEU A 13 -28.56 -11.89 11.95
N LEU A 14 -27.47 -12.43 12.50
CA LEU A 14 -26.12 -11.96 12.24
C LEU A 14 -25.80 -12.33 10.77
N ALA A 15 -25.92 -11.36 9.86
CA ALA A 15 -25.42 -11.54 8.50
C ALA A 15 -23.89 -11.73 8.57
N PRO A 16 -23.32 -12.83 8.06
CA PRO A 16 -21.87 -12.93 7.97
C PRO A 16 -21.39 -11.84 7.01
N LEU A 17 -20.52 -10.97 7.53
CA LEU A 17 -19.76 -10.03 6.72
C LEU A 17 -18.95 -10.88 5.74
N LEU A 18 -19.39 -10.95 4.49
CA LEU A 18 -18.60 -11.52 3.41
C LEU A 18 -17.34 -10.66 3.30
N VAL A 19 -16.24 -11.15 3.89
CA VAL A 19 -14.91 -10.78 3.42
C VAL A 19 -14.89 -11.21 1.96
N GLN A 20 -14.95 -10.23 1.05
CA GLN A 20 -14.71 -10.52 -0.36
C GLN A 20 -13.30 -11.11 -0.45
N ALA A 21 -13.23 -12.43 -0.61
CA ALA A 21 -11.99 -13.07 -1.00
C ALA A 21 -11.62 -12.46 -2.37
N VAL A 22 -10.51 -11.73 -2.41
CA VAL A 22 -9.90 -11.28 -3.66
C VAL A 22 -9.75 -12.54 -4.53
N ASP A 23 -10.36 -12.55 -5.71
CA ASP A 23 -10.18 -13.63 -6.68
C ASP A 23 -8.80 -13.45 -7.32
N TRP A 24 -7.82 -14.19 -6.81
CA TRP A 24 -6.43 -14.11 -7.23
C TRP A 24 -6.17 -14.73 -8.60
N SER A 25 -7.19 -15.26 -9.30
CA SER A 25 -7.03 -15.74 -10.68
C SER A 25 -6.97 -14.59 -11.71
N THR A 26 -7.45 -13.40 -11.34
CA THR A 26 -7.45 -12.20 -12.20
C THR A 26 -6.37 -11.19 -11.81
N ASN A 27 -5.68 -11.40 -10.69
CA ASN A 27 -4.63 -10.51 -10.16
C ASN A 27 -3.21 -11.12 -10.25
N LEU A 28 -3.06 -12.14 -11.10
CA LEU A 28 -1.75 -12.61 -11.56
C LEU A 28 -1.32 -11.66 -12.69
N PRO A 29 -0.03 -11.35 -12.87
CA PRO A 29 0.50 -10.91 -14.16
C PRO A 29 0.46 -12.10 -15.13
N SER A 30 -0.73 -12.61 -15.42
CA SER A 30 -1.01 -13.52 -16.53
C SER A 30 -1.70 -12.68 -17.60
N PHE A 31 -0.88 -12.15 -18.49
CA PHE A 31 -1.27 -11.30 -19.61
C PHE A 31 -2.38 -11.97 -20.44
N ARG A 32 -3.57 -11.37 -20.44
CA ARG A 32 -4.61 -11.64 -21.46
C ARG A 32 -4.86 -10.43 -22.36
N GLY A 33 -3.91 -9.49 -22.42
CA GLY A 33 -4.02 -8.31 -23.28
C GLY A 33 -3.73 -8.67 -24.73
N GLY A 34 -4.73 -8.51 -25.59
CA GLY A 34 -4.53 -8.39 -27.04
C GLY A 34 -4.16 -6.95 -27.38
N SER A 35 -3.58 -6.72 -28.57
CA SER A 35 -3.22 -5.37 -29.02
C SER A 35 -4.46 -4.44 -28.98
N TYR A 36 -4.31 -3.23 -28.41
CA TYR A 36 -5.30 -2.12 -28.39
C TYR A 36 -6.45 -2.14 -27.37
N ASP A 37 -6.35 -2.84 -26.24
CA ASP A 37 -7.37 -2.79 -25.17
C ASP A 37 -7.11 -1.74 -24.07
N GLY A 38 -6.03 -0.95 -24.18
CA GLY A 38 -5.71 0.14 -23.27
C GLY A 38 -5.04 -0.27 -21.96
N TRP A 39 -4.64 -1.54 -21.83
CA TRP A 39 -3.87 -2.07 -20.68
C TRP A 39 -2.35 -2.18 -20.95
N ASP A 40 -1.86 -1.52 -22.01
CA ASP A 40 -0.60 -1.87 -22.67
C ASP A 40 0.63 -1.04 -22.28
N GLN A 41 0.51 -0.01 -21.45
CA GLN A 41 1.69 0.81 -21.10
C GLN A 41 1.98 0.91 -19.60
N GLN A 42 1.01 1.22 -18.75
CA GLN A 42 1.27 1.39 -17.32
C GLN A 42 1.52 0.06 -16.60
N ASP A 43 0.77 -1.00 -16.93
CA ASP A 43 0.91 -2.31 -16.30
C ASP A 43 2.10 -3.10 -16.88
N MET A 44 2.49 -2.84 -18.15
CA MET A 44 3.69 -3.39 -18.78
C MET A 44 4.98 -2.74 -18.27
N ILE A 45 4.96 -1.46 -17.86
CA ILE A 45 6.11 -0.78 -17.27
C ILE A 45 6.49 -1.38 -15.90
N SER A 46 5.53 -1.91 -15.15
CA SER A 46 5.71 -2.44 -13.78
C SER A 46 6.09 -3.93 -13.68
N ALA A 47 6.50 -4.57 -14.77
CA ALA A 47 7.09 -5.92 -14.77
C ALA A 47 8.47 -5.97 -15.45
N ALA A 48 8.99 -4.82 -15.90
CA ALA A 48 10.24 -4.71 -16.62
C ALA A 48 11.45 -4.96 -15.67
N GLY A 49 11.85 -6.22 -15.54
CA GLY A 49 12.99 -6.64 -14.70
C GLY A 49 12.92 -8.08 -14.22
N LEU A 50 11.70 -8.65 -14.15
CA LEU A 50 11.44 -9.93 -13.49
C LEU A 50 11.64 -11.18 -14.37
N GLY A 51 12.04 -11.02 -15.62
CA GLY A 51 12.14 -12.14 -16.58
C GLY A 51 10.81 -12.89 -16.73
N ASN A 52 10.78 -14.17 -16.36
CA ASN A 52 9.57 -15.01 -16.35
C ASN A 52 8.94 -15.17 -14.95
N ALA A 53 9.44 -14.46 -13.93
CA ALA A 53 8.84 -14.49 -12.61
C ALA A 53 7.49 -13.76 -12.60
N GLN A 54 6.56 -14.30 -11.82
CA GLN A 54 5.23 -13.74 -11.61
C GLN A 54 5.05 -13.56 -10.10
N ILE A 55 5.18 -12.32 -9.66
CA ILE A 55 5.07 -11.90 -8.27
C ILE A 55 3.94 -10.87 -8.19
N ALA A 56 3.14 -10.93 -7.14
CA ALA A 56 2.10 -9.94 -6.85
C ALA A 56 2.41 -9.22 -5.54
N PHE A 57 2.18 -7.91 -5.52
CA PHE A 57 2.35 -7.05 -4.36
C PHE A 57 1.09 -6.20 -4.16
N SER A 58 0.47 -6.31 -3.00
CA SER A 58 -0.82 -5.66 -2.74
C SER A 58 -1.01 -5.37 -1.26
N SER A 59 -1.44 -4.14 -0.94
CA SER A 59 -2.14 -3.85 0.30
C SER A 59 -3.60 -4.32 0.23
N VAL A 60 -4.39 -4.09 1.29
CA VAL A 60 -5.78 -4.61 1.34
C VAL A 60 -6.76 -3.73 0.55
N THR A 61 -6.53 -2.42 0.56
CA THR A 61 -7.47 -1.43 0.00
C THR A 61 -6.75 -0.12 -0.27
N ASN A 62 -7.40 0.79 -1.02
CA ASN A 62 -6.94 2.17 -1.17
C ASN A 62 -6.95 2.87 0.20
N GLN A 63 -5.85 3.50 0.56
CA GLN A 63 -5.64 4.11 1.87
C GLN A 63 -5.59 5.62 1.74
N VAL A 64 -6.33 6.32 2.60
CA VAL A 64 -6.31 7.78 2.66
C VAL A 64 -5.69 8.21 3.98
N PHE A 65 -4.60 8.97 3.91
CA PHE A 65 -3.93 9.55 5.06
C PHE A 65 -4.26 11.03 5.18
N VAL A 66 -4.47 11.52 6.39
CA VAL A 66 -4.60 12.96 6.62
C VAL A 66 -3.22 13.53 6.96
N TRP A 67 -2.79 14.57 6.25
CA TRP A 67 -1.44 15.12 6.37
C TRP A 67 -1.08 15.66 7.76
N THR A 68 -2.07 16.07 8.56
CA THR A 68 -1.88 16.52 9.94
C THR A 68 -1.71 15.40 10.94
N HIS A 69 -2.01 14.15 10.56
CA HIS A 69 -1.81 13.03 11.47
C HIS A 69 -0.31 12.79 11.73
N PRO A 70 0.07 12.53 12.98
CA PRO A 70 1.48 12.31 13.32
C PRO A 70 2.04 11.05 12.67
N GLN A 71 1.18 10.06 12.39
CA GLN A 71 1.54 8.80 11.74
C GLN A 71 0.42 8.31 10.82
N GLY A 72 0.79 7.65 9.73
CA GLY A 72 -0.11 6.85 8.89
C GLY A 72 0.10 5.37 9.19
N VAL A 73 -0.97 4.63 9.45
CA VAL A 73 -0.90 3.17 9.61
C VAL A 73 -1.18 2.50 8.27
N LEU A 74 -0.23 1.71 7.79
CA LEU A 74 -0.43 0.94 6.57
C LEU A 74 -1.28 -0.30 6.86
N THR A 75 -2.23 -0.58 5.96
CA THR A 75 -2.92 -1.86 5.95
C THR A 75 -1.96 -3.01 5.63
N THR A 76 -2.39 -4.24 5.90
CA THR A 76 -1.61 -5.45 5.63
C THR A 76 -1.10 -5.47 4.20
N LEU A 77 0.20 -5.67 4.02
CA LEU A 77 0.81 -5.88 2.72
C LEU A 77 0.95 -7.38 2.47
N THR A 78 0.69 -7.81 1.25
CA THR A 78 0.81 -9.20 0.80
C THR A 78 1.76 -9.26 -0.39
N ILE A 79 2.77 -10.13 -0.29
CA ILE A 79 3.64 -10.53 -1.39
C ILE A 79 3.32 -11.97 -1.72
N ARG A 80 3.00 -12.27 -2.98
CA ARG A 80 2.67 -13.63 -3.43
C ARG A 80 3.51 -14.00 -4.64
N VAL A 81 4.17 -15.15 -4.57
CA VAL A 81 4.93 -15.72 -5.68
C VAL A 81 4.08 -16.77 -6.39
N VAL A 82 3.76 -16.48 -7.64
CA VAL A 82 3.00 -17.37 -8.53
C VAL A 82 3.99 -18.23 -9.31
N ASN A 83 5.00 -17.59 -9.87
CA ASN A 83 6.12 -18.19 -10.56
C ASN A 83 7.41 -17.53 -10.04
N PRO A 84 8.37 -18.26 -9.46
CA PRO A 84 9.57 -17.66 -8.91
C PRO A 84 10.56 -17.15 -9.97
N GLY A 85 10.38 -17.54 -11.24
CA GLY A 85 11.32 -17.26 -12.32
C GLY A 85 12.39 -18.34 -12.47
N SER A 86 13.14 -18.26 -13.57
CA SER A 86 14.32 -19.10 -13.85
C SER A 86 15.42 -18.24 -14.48
N PRO A 87 16.40 -17.75 -13.68
CA PRO A 87 16.64 -18.08 -12.27
C PRO A 87 15.59 -17.49 -11.31
N ILE A 88 15.52 -18.04 -10.09
CA ILE A 88 14.65 -17.53 -9.01
C ILE A 88 15.05 -16.08 -8.72
N VAL A 89 14.06 -15.19 -8.59
CA VAL A 89 14.32 -13.76 -8.37
C VAL A 89 14.56 -13.45 -6.88
N ILE A 90 13.69 -13.91 -5.98
CA ILE A 90 13.87 -13.73 -4.53
C ILE A 90 14.65 -14.93 -3.97
N THR A 91 15.96 -14.73 -3.83
CA THR A 91 16.92 -15.79 -3.52
C THR A 91 17.40 -15.78 -2.08
N ASN A 92 17.80 -16.96 -1.60
CA ASN A 92 18.47 -17.14 -0.33
C ASN A 92 19.77 -16.30 -0.27
N GLY A 93 19.94 -15.54 0.83
CA GLY A 93 21.06 -14.63 1.01
C GLY A 93 20.85 -13.26 0.35
N GLY A 94 19.79 -13.11 -0.44
CA GLY A 94 19.36 -11.83 -1.00
C GLY A 94 18.56 -10.98 -0.01
N THR A 95 18.06 -9.86 -0.51
CA THR A 95 17.14 -8.98 0.21
C THR A 95 16.07 -8.51 -0.75
N PHE A 96 14.82 -8.43 -0.30
CA PHE A 96 13.82 -7.60 -0.98
C PHE A 96 13.59 -6.32 -0.18
N ARG A 97 13.06 -5.30 -0.84
CA ARG A 97 12.87 -3.97 -0.27
C ARG A 97 11.48 -3.44 -0.55
N VAL A 98 10.87 -2.82 0.46
CA VAL A 98 9.61 -2.10 0.31
C VAL A 98 9.90 -0.61 0.50
N SER A 99 9.55 0.20 -0.48
CA SER A 99 9.85 1.63 -0.49
C SER A 99 8.57 2.48 -0.47
N LEU A 100 8.66 3.61 0.23
CA LEU A 100 7.65 4.67 0.13
C LEU A 100 7.67 5.30 -1.27
N PRO A 101 6.54 5.91 -1.70
CA PRO A 101 6.51 6.64 -2.96
C PRO A 101 7.66 7.64 -3.08
N SER A 102 8.35 7.65 -4.22
CA SER A 102 9.52 8.50 -4.46
C SER A 102 9.22 9.99 -4.27
N VAL A 103 8.00 10.42 -4.63
CA VAL A 103 7.55 11.82 -4.50
C VAL A 103 7.18 12.23 -3.07
N TRP A 104 7.02 11.29 -2.14
CA TRP A 104 6.75 11.60 -0.74
C TRP A 104 8.07 11.74 0.00
N ALA A 105 8.30 12.85 0.71
CA ALA A 105 9.47 13.00 1.60
C ALA A 105 9.27 12.37 2.99
N CYS A 106 8.22 11.56 3.14
CA CYS A 106 7.91 10.76 4.32
C CYS A 106 8.95 9.65 4.57
N ARG A 107 8.94 9.07 5.77
CA ARG A 107 9.76 7.91 6.15
C ARG A 107 8.94 6.87 6.92
N PHE A 108 9.42 5.64 7.01
CA PHE A 108 8.86 4.63 7.89
C PHE A 108 9.17 4.94 9.35
N ASN A 109 8.26 4.55 10.25
CA ASN A 109 8.53 4.57 11.69
C ASN A 109 9.33 3.31 12.07
N THR A 110 10.63 3.48 12.29
CA THR A 110 11.54 2.38 12.67
C THR A 110 11.28 1.81 14.07
N GLY A 111 10.56 2.55 14.92
CA GLY A 111 10.10 2.07 16.23
C GLY A 111 8.78 1.30 16.20
N ALA A 112 8.17 1.12 15.02
CA ALA A 112 6.95 0.33 14.89
C ALA A 112 7.25 -1.17 14.93
N THR A 113 6.42 -1.95 15.64
CA THR A 113 6.53 -3.40 15.66
C THR A 113 5.94 -3.99 14.38
N LEU A 114 6.77 -4.67 13.61
CA LEU A 114 6.34 -5.43 12.43
C LEU A 114 5.99 -6.86 12.80
N SER A 115 4.99 -7.42 12.11
CA SER A 115 4.69 -8.85 12.17
C SER A 115 4.64 -9.42 10.77
N PHE A 116 5.28 -10.58 10.61
CA PHE A 116 5.35 -11.36 9.39
C PHE A 116 4.59 -12.67 9.56
N ALA A 117 3.72 -13.01 8.62
CA ALA A 117 2.94 -14.24 8.68
C ALA A 117 2.82 -14.90 7.31
N SER A 118 2.07 -16.02 7.25
CA SER A 118 1.96 -16.95 6.12
C SER A 118 3.19 -17.86 5.96
N ASN A 119 3.21 -18.69 4.92
CA ASN A 119 4.21 -19.74 4.73
C ASN A 119 5.63 -19.21 4.46
N ALA A 120 5.76 -18.04 3.83
CA ALA A 120 7.07 -17.46 3.54
C ALA A 120 7.70 -16.71 4.73
N ALA A 121 6.99 -16.53 5.86
CA ALA A 121 7.54 -15.86 7.03
C ALA A 121 8.76 -16.59 7.63
N ALA A 122 8.84 -17.92 7.44
CA ALA A 122 10.00 -18.73 7.85
C ALA A 122 11.22 -18.58 6.92
N LYS A 123 11.06 -17.90 5.77
CA LYS A 123 12.08 -17.74 4.73
C LYS A 123 12.76 -16.36 4.75
N ILE A 124 12.50 -15.58 5.79
CA ILE A 124 13.07 -14.25 5.98
C ILE A 124 13.68 -14.12 7.36
N ASN A 125 14.55 -13.12 7.53
CA ASN A 125 14.97 -12.67 8.84
C ASN A 125 14.05 -11.54 9.33
N THR A 126 13.44 -11.71 10.49
CA THR A 126 12.56 -10.69 11.11
C THR A 126 13.33 -9.49 11.64
N SER A 127 14.66 -9.60 11.78
CA SER A 127 15.55 -8.48 12.06
C SER A 127 15.78 -7.66 10.79
N VAL A 128 14.78 -6.87 10.43
CA VAL A 128 14.80 -5.97 9.27
C VAL A 128 15.66 -4.73 9.53
N SER A 129 16.06 -4.07 8.44
CA SER A 129 16.73 -2.77 8.50
C SER A 129 16.01 -1.75 7.63
N TYR A 130 16.42 -0.49 7.75
CA TYR A 130 15.89 0.61 6.94
C TYR A 130 17.03 1.34 6.22
N ALA A 131 16.80 1.68 4.96
CA ALA A 131 17.75 2.36 4.08
C ALA A 131 17.15 3.68 3.57
N GLU A 132 17.96 4.46 2.84
CA GLU A 132 17.51 5.68 2.15
C GLU A 132 16.87 6.72 3.11
N GLY A 133 17.43 6.89 4.32
CA GLY A 133 16.87 7.79 5.33
C GLY A 133 15.51 7.31 5.86
N ASP A 134 15.40 6.01 6.13
CA ASP A 134 14.22 5.31 6.61
C ASP A 134 13.04 5.24 5.62
N ARG A 135 13.30 5.48 4.33
CA ARG A 135 12.28 5.43 3.27
C ARG A 135 12.05 4.06 2.68
N THR A 136 13.00 3.15 2.94
CA THR A 136 13.02 1.81 2.36
C THR A 136 13.21 0.80 3.48
N LEU A 137 12.21 -0.07 3.67
CA LEU A 137 12.33 -1.27 4.50
C LEU A 137 13.15 -2.31 3.72
N VAL A 138 14.17 -2.88 4.35
CA VAL A 138 15.02 -3.93 3.79
C VAL A 138 14.80 -5.21 4.58
N VAL A 139 14.39 -6.27 3.89
CA VAL A 139 14.07 -7.57 4.50
C VAL A 139 15.06 -8.62 3.98
N PRO A 140 15.93 -9.18 4.86
CA PRO A 140 16.83 -10.26 4.47
C PRO A 140 16.08 -11.57 4.22
N VAL A 141 16.49 -12.28 3.17
CA VAL A 141 15.91 -13.56 2.76
C VAL A 141 16.84 -14.70 3.17
N THR A 142 16.31 -15.72 3.84
CA THR A 142 17.05 -16.87 4.39
C THR A 142 16.77 -18.18 3.64
N ALA A 143 15.80 -18.18 2.71
CA ALA A 143 15.52 -19.29 1.81
C ALA A 143 14.82 -18.80 0.54
N ASP A 144 15.00 -19.51 -0.57
CA ASP A 144 14.39 -19.15 -1.85
C ASP A 144 12.86 -19.10 -1.75
N PHE A 145 12.26 -18.06 -2.34
CA PHE A 145 10.82 -18.02 -2.52
C PHE A 145 10.44 -18.82 -3.77
N LEU A 146 9.49 -19.72 -3.62
CA LEU A 146 9.02 -20.66 -4.63
C LEU A 146 7.56 -20.37 -4.99
N ALA A 147 7.06 -21.03 -6.04
CA ALA A 147 5.66 -20.94 -6.41
C ALA A 147 4.74 -21.33 -5.24
N GLY A 148 3.73 -20.49 -4.98
CA GLY A 148 2.79 -20.65 -3.86
C GLY A 148 3.24 -19.98 -2.56
N ASP A 149 4.45 -19.42 -2.49
CA ASP A 149 4.87 -18.66 -1.32
C ASP A 149 4.08 -17.36 -1.18
N THR A 150 3.59 -17.12 0.03
CA THR A 150 2.92 -15.89 0.41
C THR A 150 3.55 -15.36 1.69
N LEU A 151 3.84 -14.06 1.70
CA LEU A 151 4.29 -13.31 2.87
C LEU A 151 3.29 -12.21 3.15
N THR A 152 2.85 -12.09 4.40
CA THR A 152 2.07 -10.95 4.86
C THR A 152 2.88 -10.11 5.84
N ILE A 153 2.83 -8.79 5.66
CA ILE A 153 3.54 -7.81 6.49
C ILE A 153 2.50 -6.89 7.12
N THR A 154 2.56 -6.75 8.43
CA THR A 154 1.65 -5.88 9.21
C THR A 154 2.42 -5.01 10.18
N GLY A 155 1.80 -3.92 10.63
CA GLY A 155 2.38 -3.01 11.61
C GLY A 155 3.24 -1.88 11.03
N LEU A 156 3.39 -1.82 9.70
CA LEU A 156 4.09 -0.71 9.05
C LEU A 156 3.39 0.63 9.30
N ARG A 157 4.19 1.65 9.60
CA ARG A 157 3.71 3.01 9.83
C ARG A 157 4.59 4.02 9.12
N ILE A 158 3.97 5.11 8.69
CA ILE A 158 4.59 6.22 7.97
C ILE A 158 4.63 7.43 8.91
N LEU A 159 5.76 8.11 8.98
CA LEU A 159 5.95 9.39 9.66
C LEU A 159 6.01 10.53 8.65
N ASP A 160 5.89 11.76 9.17
CA ASP A 160 6.09 12.99 8.40
C ASP A 160 5.14 13.10 7.20
N LEU A 161 3.88 12.69 7.37
CA LEU A 161 2.84 12.73 6.34
C LEU A 161 2.66 14.12 5.71
N ALA A 162 2.96 15.18 6.45
CA ALA A 162 2.98 16.56 5.96
C ALA A 162 4.00 16.81 4.82
N LEU A 163 4.99 15.93 4.67
CA LEU A 163 6.00 15.96 3.60
C LEU A 163 5.60 15.10 2.40
N GLY A 164 4.43 14.45 2.43
CA GLY A 164 3.87 13.74 1.29
C GLY A 164 3.23 14.70 0.28
N ARG A 165 3.14 14.28 -0.98
CA ARG A 165 2.37 14.99 -2.00
C ARG A 165 0.91 14.55 -1.98
N PRO A 166 -0.07 15.46 -2.13
CA PRO A 166 -1.52 15.20 -2.09
C PRO A 166 -2.08 14.43 -3.29
N GLU A 167 -1.29 13.53 -3.88
CA GLU A 167 -1.65 12.73 -5.04
C GLU A 167 -1.77 11.26 -4.65
N SER A 168 -2.49 10.48 -5.46
CA SER A 168 -2.52 9.02 -5.30
C SER A 168 -1.18 8.43 -5.74
N GLN A 169 -0.55 7.70 -4.83
CA GLN A 169 0.75 7.08 -5.00
C GLN A 169 0.66 5.58 -4.68
N ARG A 170 1.74 4.82 -4.92
CA ARG A 170 1.81 3.38 -4.61
C ARG A 170 3.13 3.07 -3.91
N LEU A 171 3.12 2.07 -3.03
CA LEU A 171 4.36 1.53 -2.48
C LEU A 171 5.13 0.80 -3.59
N GLY A 172 6.45 0.84 -3.52
CA GLY A 172 7.31 0.07 -4.41
C GLY A 172 7.81 -1.20 -3.73
N LEU A 173 7.86 -2.31 -4.47
CA LEU A 173 8.55 -3.55 -4.08
C LEU A 173 9.71 -3.78 -5.06
N ASP A 174 10.90 -3.91 -4.51
CA ASP A 174 12.14 -4.26 -5.20
C ASP A 174 12.53 -5.66 -4.71
N VAL A 175 12.52 -6.66 -5.59
CA VAL A 175 12.66 -8.08 -5.25
C VAL A 175 14.09 -8.61 -5.44
N ASP A 176 14.93 -7.90 -6.19
CA ASP A 176 16.30 -8.29 -6.49
C ASP A 176 17.37 -7.29 -6.01
N SER A 177 16.95 -6.16 -5.45
CA SER A 177 17.80 -5.10 -4.89
C SER A 177 18.69 -4.39 -5.94
N THR A 178 18.30 -4.34 -7.22
CA THR A 178 19.21 -3.90 -8.29
C THR A 178 19.14 -2.42 -8.69
N ALA A 179 17.97 -1.76 -8.67
CA ALA A 179 17.88 -0.34 -9.10
C ALA A 179 16.61 0.44 -8.71
N GLY A 180 15.77 -0.10 -7.82
CA GLY A 180 14.49 0.53 -7.45
C GLY A 180 13.32 -0.45 -7.53
N PRO A 181 12.07 0.01 -7.40
CA PRO A 181 10.91 -0.87 -7.38
C PRO A 181 10.73 -1.62 -8.70
N ASP A 182 10.73 -2.95 -8.62
CA ASP A 182 10.35 -3.85 -9.72
C ASP A 182 8.83 -3.91 -9.90
N LEU A 183 8.09 -3.83 -8.80
CA LEU A 183 6.63 -3.87 -8.76
C LEU A 183 6.07 -2.72 -7.91
N TYR A 184 4.80 -2.39 -8.14
CA TYR A 184 4.06 -1.44 -7.32
C TYR A 184 2.87 -2.11 -6.63
N ASP A 185 2.50 -1.56 -5.48
CA ASP A 185 1.28 -1.95 -4.78
C ASP A 185 0.06 -1.77 -5.69
N THR A 186 -0.80 -2.78 -5.71
CA THR A 186 -2.08 -2.76 -6.43
C THR A 186 -2.96 -1.58 -5.98
N PHE A 187 -2.99 -1.31 -4.68
CA PHE A 187 -3.81 -0.24 -4.12
C PHE A 187 -3.00 1.02 -3.84
N THR A 188 -3.70 2.14 -3.85
CA THR A 188 -3.10 3.47 -3.75
C THR A 188 -3.06 3.98 -2.32
N LEU A 189 -2.07 4.84 -2.07
CA LEU A 189 -1.96 5.70 -0.90
C LEU A 189 -2.26 7.13 -1.35
N THR A 190 -3.27 7.76 -0.77
CA THR A 190 -3.64 9.14 -1.07
C THR A 190 -3.43 9.99 0.18
N LEU A 191 -2.72 11.11 0.03
CA LEU A 191 -2.62 12.08 1.10
C LEU A 191 -3.74 13.12 0.94
N SER A 192 -4.69 13.11 1.88
CA SER A 192 -5.73 14.12 2.00
C SER A 192 -5.17 15.37 2.67
N VAL A 193 -5.16 16.46 1.90
CA VAL A 193 -4.81 17.80 2.36
C VAL A 193 -6.07 18.66 2.18
N PRO A 194 -6.56 19.35 3.23
CA PRO A 194 -7.58 20.38 3.05
C PRO A 194 -6.98 21.41 2.10
N GLN A 195 -7.59 21.63 0.94
CA GLN A 195 -7.23 22.82 0.18
C GLN A 195 -7.75 24.00 0.98
N PRO A 196 -6.87 24.86 1.53
CA PRO A 196 -7.33 26.14 2.01
C PRO A 196 -7.94 26.83 0.79
N GLY A 197 -9.18 27.21 0.94
CA GLY A 197 -9.94 27.87 -0.10
C GLY A 197 -9.17 28.99 -0.80
N GLY A 198 -9.56 29.27 -2.04
CA GLY A 198 -9.02 30.40 -2.79
C GLY A 198 -9.36 31.72 -2.08
N SER A 199 -8.71 32.82 -2.46
CA SER A 199 -8.92 34.13 -1.80
C SER A 199 -10.36 34.70 -1.91
N GLN A 200 -11.31 33.97 -2.50
CA GLN A 200 -12.68 34.39 -2.78
C GLN A 200 -13.77 33.57 -2.05
N ASP A 201 -13.42 32.56 -1.25
CA ASP A 201 -14.40 31.71 -0.54
C ASP A 201 -14.49 31.95 0.98
N GLY A 202 -13.95 33.07 1.45
CA GLY A 202 -14.11 33.53 2.84
C GLY A 202 -13.08 32.99 3.83
N TRP A 203 -12.11 32.19 3.41
CA TRP A 203 -10.96 31.83 4.24
C TRP A 203 -10.00 33.02 4.35
N ALA A 204 -9.96 33.67 5.51
CA ALA A 204 -9.13 34.85 5.73
C ALA A 204 -7.65 34.56 5.47
N ARG A 205 -6.94 35.53 4.87
CA ARG A 205 -5.50 35.47 4.51
C ARG A 205 -4.59 34.97 5.65
N ALA A 206 -4.99 35.16 6.92
CA ALA A 206 -4.28 34.70 8.11
C ALA A 206 -4.21 33.16 8.24
N VAL A 207 -5.22 32.45 7.72
CA VAL A 207 -5.24 30.99 7.69
C VAL A 207 -4.40 30.48 6.52
N ALA A 208 -4.47 31.14 5.36
CA ALA A 208 -3.64 30.81 4.20
C ALA A 208 -2.13 31.03 4.42
N SER A 209 -1.74 32.00 5.26
CA SER A 209 -0.34 32.22 5.66
C SER A 209 0.20 31.17 6.63
N ALA A 210 -0.66 30.51 7.41
CA ALA A 210 -0.27 29.43 8.29
C ALA A 210 0.10 28.13 7.53
N PHE A 211 -0.27 28.03 6.25
CA PHE A 211 -0.08 26.86 5.39
C PHE A 211 0.91 27.09 4.23
N GLU A 212 1.75 28.12 4.29
CA GLU A 212 2.70 28.47 3.21
C GLU A 212 3.74 27.37 2.89
N LYS A 213 3.96 26.41 3.79
CA LYS A 213 4.81 25.24 3.55
C LYS A 213 4.12 24.06 2.86
N VAL A 214 2.80 24.13 2.68
CA VAL A 214 2.03 23.06 2.02
C VAL A 214 1.91 23.41 0.54
N TRP A 215 2.45 22.54 -0.32
CA TRP A 215 2.48 22.71 -1.77
C TRP A 215 1.11 23.13 -2.31
N ARG A 216 1.02 24.34 -2.87
CA ARG A 216 -0.17 24.80 -3.60
C ARG A 216 -0.13 24.19 -5.00
N LEU A 217 -1.10 23.33 -5.32
CA LEU A 217 -1.39 22.98 -6.72
C LEU A 217 -2.12 24.16 -7.37
N MET A 218 -1.58 24.68 -8.48
CA MET A 218 -2.31 25.66 -9.31
C MET A 218 -3.44 24.93 -10.05
N GLY A 219 -4.69 25.36 -9.84
CA GLY A 219 -5.78 25.13 -10.82
C GLY A 219 -6.79 23.99 -10.57
N GLY A 220 -7.00 23.53 -9.34
CA GLY A 220 -8.04 22.52 -9.06
C GLY A 220 -9.45 23.11 -8.90
N SER A 221 -10.42 22.67 -9.71
CA SER A 221 -11.86 22.94 -9.54
C SER A 221 -12.52 21.84 -8.71
N VAL A 222 -13.48 22.21 -7.85
CA VAL A 222 -14.19 21.30 -6.92
C VAL A 222 -15.44 20.70 -7.57
N PHE A 223 -15.65 19.38 -7.39
CA PHE A 223 -16.96 18.75 -7.55
C PHE A 223 -17.68 18.75 -6.20
N LEU A 224 -18.86 19.36 -6.15
CA LEU A 224 -19.76 19.32 -5.00
C LEU A 224 -20.71 18.12 -5.16
N PHE A 225 -20.69 17.17 -4.24
CA PHE A 225 -21.82 16.24 -4.10
C PHE A 225 -22.83 16.87 -3.14
N GLN A 226 -24.07 17.02 -3.62
CA GLN A 226 -25.23 17.45 -2.82
C GLN A 226 -25.61 16.38 -1.80
#